data_AF-A0A6B3F2L6-F1
#
_entry.id   AF-A0A6B3F2L6-F1
#
_cell.length_a   1.000
_cell.length_b   1.000
_cell.length_c   1.000
_cell.angle_alpha   90.00
_cell.angle_beta   90.00
_cell.angle_gamma   90.00
#
_symmetry.space_group_name_H-M   'P 1'
#
loop_
_entity.id
_entity.type
_entity.pdbx_description
1 polymer ?
#
loop_
_entity_poly.entity_id
_entity_poly.type
_entity_poly.pdbx_seq_one_letter_code
_entity_poly.pdbx_strand_id
1 'polypeptide(L)'
;GDWRRSREAFLLDAGRALAEARSTTEVLRVAAGLSMPGFSPDGLAVFGVENDHLTVIGHHGHRRDAAAPFADIPLDADYPAAEVVRTGRAVYLSSPQEYRERYPATWPLVAAFNRKSWAFLPLVASGRTMGTWLAA
;
A
#
# COMPACT_ATOMS: atom_id res chain seq x y z
N GLY A 1 -19.55 20.07 14.43
CA GLY A 1 -20.09 18.71 14.24
C GLY A 1 -19.05 17.70 14.66
N ASP A 2 -19.42 16.70 15.45
CA ASP A 2 -18.50 15.80 16.15
C ASP A 2 -17.51 15.06 15.22
N TRP A 3 -17.89 14.82 13.96
CA TRP A 3 -17.00 14.25 12.95
C TRP A 3 -15.71 15.07 12.71
N ARG A 4 -15.80 16.40 12.71
CA ARG A 4 -14.62 17.27 12.51
C ARG A 4 -13.65 17.16 13.69
N ARG A 5 -14.18 17.13 14.92
CA ARG A 5 -13.37 16.96 16.15
C ARG A 5 -12.75 15.56 16.22
N SER A 6 -13.49 14.50 15.87
CA SER A 6 -12.95 13.14 15.79
C SER A 6 -11.86 13.02 14.74
N ARG A 7 -12.00 13.67 13.58
CA ARG A 7 -10.97 13.72 12.54
C ARG A 7 -9.72 14.47 12.99
N GLU A 8 -9.87 15.62 13.63
CA GLU A 8 -8.75 16.41 14.15
C GLU A 8 -7.97 15.63 15.23
N ALA A 9 -8.67 14.98 16.17
CA ALA A 9 -8.05 14.13 17.18
C ALA A 9 -7.30 12.94 16.57
N PHE A 10 -7.92 12.26 15.60
CA PHE A 10 -7.29 11.16 14.86
C PHE A 10 -6.01 11.61 14.14
N LEU A 11 -6.04 12.76 13.45
CA LEU A 11 -4.86 13.26 12.71
C LEU A 11 -3.70 13.64 13.64
N LEU A 12 -4.00 14.19 14.82
CA LEU A 12 -2.97 14.52 15.82
C LEU A 12 -2.33 13.25 16.42
N ASP A 13 -3.15 12.26 16.77
CA ASP A 13 -2.67 10.98 17.31
C ASP A 13 -1.87 10.21 16.26
N ALA A 14 -2.38 10.15 15.03
CA ALA A 14 -1.70 9.58 13.87
C ALA A 14 -0.35 10.25 13.62
N GLY A 15 -0.32 11.59 13.56
CA GLY A 15 0.89 12.37 13.31
C GLY A 15 1.95 12.13 14.38
N ARG A 16 1.53 12.07 15.65
CA ARG A 16 2.42 11.75 16.77
C ARG A 16 2.98 10.33 16.67
N ALA A 17 2.11 9.33 16.51
CA ALA A 17 2.52 7.93 16.45
C ALA A 17 3.46 7.65 15.25
N LEU A 18 3.23 8.33 14.12
CA LEU A 18 4.10 8.26 12.95
C LEU A 18 5.44 8.98 13.17
N ALA A 19 5.46 10.12 13.87
CA ALA A 19 6.69 10.84 14.19
C ALA A 19 7.60 10.09 15.19
N GLU A 20 7.00 9.28 16.07
CA GLU A 20 7.74 8.44 17.02
C GLU A 20 8.27 7.13 16.39
N ALA A 21 7.78 6.75 15.21
CA ALA A 21 8.19 5.53 14.52
C ALA A 21 9.65 5.59 14.04
N ARG A 22 10.42 4.53 14.33
CA ARG A 22 11.86 4.46 14.02
C ARG A 22 12.18 3.64 12.77
N SER A 23 11.17 3.08 12.12
CA SER A 23 11.32 2.26 10.90
C SER A 23 10.06 2.28 10.04
N THR A 24 10.17 1.98 8.75
CA THR A 24 9.01 1.88 7.84
C THR A 24 8.03 0.78 8.26
N THR A 25 8.52 -0.32 8.83
CA THR A 25 7.65 -1.37 9.40
C THR A 25 6.82 -0.84 10.57
N GLU A 26 7.42 -0.01 11.42
CA GLU A 26 6.71 0.62 12.53
C GLU A 26 5.70 1.68 12.05
N VAL A 27 6.09 2.49 11.05
CA VAL A 27 5.18 3.41 10.35
C VAL A 27 3.96 2.66 9.80
N LEU A 28 4.16 1.50 9.16
CA LEU A 28 3.06 0.72 8.58
C LEU A 28 2.20 0.03 9.64
N ARG A 29 2.79 -0.42 10.75
CA ARG A 29 2.04 -0.94 11.89
C ARG A 29 1.17 0.15 12.51
N VAL A 30 1.73 1.35 12.70
CA VAL A 30 1.00 2.53 13.18
C VAL A 30 -0.12 2.87 12.20
N ALA A 31 0.16 3.00 10.90
CA ALA A 31 -0.85 3.27 9.87
C ALA A 31 -1.98 2.22 9.82
N ALA A 32 -1.67 0.94 10.06
CA ALA A 32 -2.68 -0.12 10.14
C ALA A 32 -3.55 -0.03 11.41
N GLY A 33 -2.94 0.36 12.55
CA GLY A 33 -3.65 0.58 13.82
C GLY A 33 -4.43 1.89 13.87
N LEU A 34 -4.08 2.85 13.02
CA LEU A 34 -4.81 4.10 12.78
C LEU A 34 -6.00 3.83 11.86
N SER A 35 -6.90 2.96 12.28
CA SER A 35 -8.15 2.73 11.55
C SER A 35 -8.99 4.01 11.62
N MET A 36 -9.09 4.74 10.51
CA MET A 36 -10.15 5.74 10.38
C MET A 36 -11.49 5.01 10.54
N PRO A 37 -12.49 5.59 11.21
CA PRO A 37 -13.82 4.98 11.30
C PRO A 37 -14.33 4.61 9.89
N GLY A 38 -14.56 3.32 9.64
CA GLY A 38 -14.97 2.79 8.32
C GLY A 38 -13.83 2.36 7.39
N PHE A 39 -12.57 2.45 7.81
CA PHE A 39 -11.39 1.98 7.06
C PHE A 39 -10.62 0.94 7.87
N SER A 40 -10.86 -0.34 7.55
CA SER A 40 -10.25 -1.49 8.21
C SER A 40 -9.58 -2.38 7.15
N PRO A 41 -8.40 -2.00 6.62
CA PRO A 41 -7.71 -2.81 5.61
C PRO A 41 -7.23 -4.13 6.22
N ASP A 42 -7.38 -5.22 5.47
CA ASP A 42 -6.88 -6.55 5.83
C ASP A 42 -5.35 -6.62 5.74
N GLY A 43 -4.72 -5.73 4.98
CA GLY A 43 -3.27 -5.53 5.05
C GLY A 43 -2.71 -4.36 4.23
N LEU A 44 -1.55 -3.89 4.67
CA LEU A 44 -0.82 -2.77 4.09
C LEU A 44 0.54 -3.21 3.55
N ALA A 45 1.04 -2.57 2.50
CA ALA A 45 2.42 -2.72 2.05
C ALA A 45 2.97 -1.41 1.48
N VAL A 46 4.28 -1.19 1.61
CA VAL A 46 5.00 -0.10 0.95
C VAL A 46 6.04 -0.70 0.02
N PHE A 47 5.95 -0.27 -1.23
CA PHE A 47 6.93 -0.56 -2.27
C PHE A 47 7.82 0.66 -2.49
N GLY A 48 9.13 0.43 -2.45
CA GLY A 48 10.16 1.33 -2.93
C GLY A 48 10.59 0.97 -4.35
N VAL A 49 11.57 1.72 -4.85
CA VAL A 49 12.20 1.49 -6.14
C VAL A 49 13.71 1.39 -5.95
N GLU A 50 14.31 0.30 -6.41
CA GLU A 50 15.76 0.10 -6.45
C GLU A 50 16.12 -0.59 -7.77
N ASN A 51 17.13 -0.08 -8.49
CA ASN A 51 17.59 -0.65 -9.77
C ASN A 51 16.47 -0.97 -10.78
N ASP A 52 15.49 -0.09 -10.92
CA ASP A 52 14.32 -0.25 -11.80
C ASP A 52 13.38 -1.42 -11.43
N HIS A 53 13.46 -1.88 -10.18
CA HIS A 53 12.61 -2.92 -9.60
C HIS A 53 11.88 -2.38 -8.36
N LEU A 54 10.71 -2.93 -8.11
CA LEU A 54 9.98 -2.73 -6.86
C LEU A 54 10.63 -3.52 -5.74
N THR A 55 10.81 -2.88 -4.60
CA THR A 55 11.29 -3.50 -3.36
C THR A 55 10.24 -3.37 -2.28
N VAL A 56 9.95 -4.43 -1.52
CA VAL A 56 9.06 -4.31 -0.36
C VAL A 56 9.82 -3.67 0.81
N ILE A 57 9.51 -2.41 1.13
CA ILE A 57 10.11 -1.70 2.28
C ILE A 57 9.46 -2.15 3.60
N GLY A 58 8.19 -2.54 3.55
CA GLY A 58 7.51 -3.11 4.69
C GLY A 58 6.07 -3.51 4.39
N HIS A 59 5.49 -4.31 5.28
CA HIS A 59 4.10 -4.74 5.17
C HIS A 59 3.48 -5.06 6.54
N HIS A 60 2.14 -5.07 6.59
CA HIS A 60 1.32 -5.45 7.74
C HIS A 60 0.11 -6.27 7.26
N GLY A 61 -0.47 -7.11 8.12
CA GLY A 61 -1.66 -7.92 7.79
C GLY A 61 -1.38 -9.20 6.98
N HIS A 62 -0.10 -9.54 6.77
CA HIS A 62 0.32 -10.74 6.03
C HIS A 62 1.39 -11.50 6.82
N ARG A 63 1.51 -12.81 6.56
CA ARG A 63 2.64 -13.60 7.07
C ARG A 63 3.96 -13.06 6.51
N ARG A 64 5.05 -13.19 7.27
CA ARG A 64 6.38 -12.64 6.89
C ARG A 64 6.93 -13.19 5.57
N ASP A 65 6.57 -14.42 5.21
CA ASP A 65 6.96 -15.10 3.97
C ASP A 65 6.18 -14.60 2.74
N ALA A 66 5.05 -13.93 2.94
CA ALA A 66 4.15 -13.52 1.87
C ALA A 66 4.69 -12.36 1.00
N ALA A 67 5.72 -11.66 1.46
CA ALA A 67 6.32 -10.53 0.73
C ALA A 67 7.38 -10.96 -0.31
N ALA A 68 7.93 -12.17 -0.18
CA ALA A 68 9.04 -12.63 -1.01
C ALA A 68 8.75 -12.59 -2.53
N PRO A 69 7.55 -12.95 -3.02
CA PRO A 69 7.23 -12.87 -4.45
C PRO A 69 7.18 -11.44 -5.01
N PHE A 70 7.15 -10.42 -4.15
CA PHE A 70 7.03 -9.01 -4.53
C PHE A 70 8.34 -8.23 -4.37
N ALA A 71 9.43 -8.89 -3.99
CA ALA A 71 10.71 -8.26 -3.70
C ALA A 71 11.54 -7.94 -4.97
N ASP A 72 11.11 -8.42 -6.13
CA ASP A 72 11.86 -8.32 -7.40
C ASP A 72 10.90 -8.24 -8.60
N ILE A 73 10.04 -7.21 -8.62
CA ILE A 73 9.12 -6.95 -9.74
C ILE A 73 9.66 -5.80 -10.57
N PRO A 74 9.99 -5.99 -11.86
CA PRO A 74 10.42 -4.91 -12.76
C PRO A 74 9.40 -3.78 -12.86
N LEU A 75 9.85 -2.52 -13.02
CA LEU A 75 8.93 -1.38 -13.14
C LEU A 75 8.11 -1.37 -14.45
N ASP A 76 8.55 -2.09 -15.48
CA ASP A 76 7.80 -2.28 -16.72
C ASP A 76 6.76 -3.42 -16.64
N ALA A 77 6.75 -4.18 -15.54
CA ALA A 77 5.80 -5.26 -15.33
C ALA A 77 4.36 -4.75 -15.26
N ASP A 78 3.43 -5.62 -15.69
CA ASP A 78 1.98 -5.39 -15.58
C ASP A 78 1.49 -5.68 -14.15
N TYR A 79 1.96 -4.84 -13.22
CA TYR A 79 1.65 -4.85 -11.81
C TYR A 79 1.12 -3.49 -11.36
N PRO A 80 0.01 -3.40 -10.60
CA PRO A 80 -0.56 -2.12 -10.19
C PRO A 80 0.44 -1.19 -9.50
N ALA A 81 1.31 -1.71 -8.63
CA ALA A 81 2.28 -0.87 -7.94
C ALA A 81 3.37 -0.31 -8.87
N ALA A 82 3.74 -1.05 -9.92
CA ALA A 82 4.69 -0.59 -10.93
C ALA A 82 4.06 0.50 -11.82
N GLU A 83 2.79 0.33 -12.20
CA GLU A 83 2.02 1.35 -12.91
C GLU A 83 1.92 2.65 -12.11
N VAL A 84 1.63 2.57 -10.80
CA VAL A 84 1.57 3.75 -9.92
C VAL A 84 2.92 4.48 -9.90
N VAL A 85 4.05 3.77 -9.81
CA VAL A 85 5.38 4.38 -9.85
C VAL A 85 5.61 5.11 -11.17
N ARG A 86 5.35 4.44 -12.31
CA ARG A 86 5.59 5.02 -13.64
C ARG A 86 4.69 6.20 -13.98
N THR A 87 3.43 6.16 -13.53
CA THR A 87 2.41 7.15 -13.92
C THR A 87 2.17 8.24 -12.88
N GLY A 88 2.56 7.99 -11.62
CA GLY A 88 2.20 8.84 -10.49
C GLY A 88 0.70 8.89 -10.19
N ARG A 89 -0.10 7.99 -10.79
CA ARG A 89 -1.55 7.96 -10.63
C ARG A 89 -1.96 6.77 -9.78
N ALA A 90 -2.91 6.97 -8.88
CA ALA A 90 -3.46 5.89 -8.07
C ALA A 90 -4.20 4.86 -8.93
N VAL A 91 -4.08 3.59 -8.55
CA VAL A 91 -4.85 2.48 -9.11
C VAL A 91 -5.78 1.94 -8.03
N TYR A 92 -7.08 1.91 -8.33
CA TYR A 92 -8.10 1.30 -7.49
C TYR A 92 -8.64 0.07 -8.20
N LEU A 93 -8.81 -1.01 -7.45
CA LEU A 93 -9.37 -2.27 -7.90
C LEU A 93 -10.46 -2.68 -6.92
N SER A 94 -11.69 -2.66 -7.40
CA SER A 94 -12.89 -2.86 -6.59
C SER A 94 -13.29 -4.32 -6.42
N SER A 95 -12.71 -5.23 -7.22
CA SER A 95 -13.01 -6.65 -7.19
C SER A 95 -11.84 -7.54 -7.64
N PRO A 96 -11.81 -8.83 -7.24
CA PRO A 96 -10.85 -9.80 -7.77
C PRO A 96 -10.95 -10.00 -9.29
N GLN A 97 -12.16 -9.86 -9.83
CA GLN A 97 -12.42 -9.96 -11.27
C GLN A 97 -11.72 -8.82 -12.01
N GLU A 98 -11.89 -7.59 -11.53
CA GLU A 98 -11.24 -6.41 -12.09
C GLU A 98 -9.71 -6.52 -12.04
N TYR A 99 -9.15 -7.02 -10.92
CA TYR A 99 -7.70 -7.27 -10.84
C TYR A 99 -7.27 -8.24 -11.93
N ARG A 100 -7.93 -9.40 -12.03
CA ARG A 100 -7.57 -10.46 -12.99
C ARG A 100 -7.66 -9.99 -14.44
N GLU A 101 -8.65 -9.18 -14.77
CA GLU A 101 -8.86 -8.66 -16.13
C GLU A 101 -7.79 -7.63 -16.52
N ARG A 102 -7.44 -6.72 -15.59
CA ARG A 102 -6.49 -5.63 -15.87
C ARG A 102 -5.03 -6.06 -15.76
N TYR A 103 -4.72 -6.97 -14.84
CA TYR A 103 -3.36 -7.40 -14.51
C TYR A 103 -3.24 -8.93 -14.47
N PRO A 104 -3.54 -9.64 -15.58
CA PRO A 104 -3.63 -11.10 -15.60
C PRO A 104 -2.30 -11.79 -15.26
N ALA A 105 -1.16 -11.20 -15.63
CA ALA A 105 0.16 -11.76 -15.40
C ALA A 105 0.53 -11.82 -13.90
N THR A 106 0.05 -10.86 -13.11
CA THR A 106 0.38 -10.74 -11.68
C THR A 106 -0.74 -11.19 -10.75
N TRP A 107 -1.94 -11.49 -11.27
CA TRP A 107 -3.05 -12.07 -10.51
C TRP A 107 -2.66 -13.33 -9.71
N PRO A 108 -1.91 -14.31 -10.25
CA PRO A 108 -1.53 -15.50 -9.48
C PRO A 108 -0.74 -15.20 -8.20
N LEU A 109 0.02 -14.10 -8.17
CA LEU A 109 0.80 -13.67 -7.00
C LEU A 109 -0.11 -13.22 -5.85
N VAL A 110 -1.28 -12.65 -6.16
CA VAL A 110 -2.17 -12.03 -5.16
C VAL A 110 -3.40 -12.86 -4.84
N ALA A 111 -3.76 -13.82 -5.70
CA ALA A 111 -4.98 -14.62 -5.57
C ALA A 111 -5.07 -15.36 -4.21
N ALA A 112 -3.93 -15.82 -3.69
CA ALA A 112 -3.84 -16.55 -2.42
C ALA A 112 -4.23 -15.71 -1.19
N PHE A 113 -4.24 -14.38 -1.29
CA PHE A 113 -4.62 -13.49 -0.19
C PHE A 113 -6.14 -13.35 -0.01
N ASN A 114 -6.96 -13.82 -0.97
CA ASN A 114 -8.43 -13.78 -0.92
C ASN A 114 -9.04 -12.38 -0.63
N ARG A 115 -8.32 -11.31 -0.96
CA ARG A 115 -8.75 -9.92 -0.80
C ARG A 115 -9.88 -9.57 -1.76
N LYS A 116 -10.69 -8.57 -1.39
CA LYS A 116 -11.86 -8.14 -2.18
C LYS A 116 -11.62 -6.86 -2.97
N SER A 117 -10.74 -5.98 -2.49
CA SER A 117 -10.41 -4.74 -3.16
C SER A 117 -8.98 -4.32 -2.83
N TRP A 118 -8.44 -3.39 -3.61
CA TRP A 118 -7.10 -2.84 -3.44
C TRP A 118 -7.09 -1.36 -3.83
N ALA A 119 -6.30 -0.58 -3.10
CA ALA A 119 -5.92 0.77 -3.46
C ALA A 119 -4.39 0.87 -3.46
N PHE A 120 -3.83 1.19 -4.61
CA PHE A 120 -2.41 1.46 -4.80
C PHE A 120 -2.24 2.98 -4.99
N LEU A 121 -1.59 3.63 -4.04
CA LEU A 121 -1.49 5.07 -3.93
C LEU A 121 -0.04 5.52 -4.13
N PRO A 122 0.22 6.60 -4.90
CA PRO A 122 1.57 7.08 -5.11
C PRO A 122 2.14 7.68 -3.82
N LEU A 123 3.37 7.30 -3.46
CA LEU A 123 4.14 7.96 -2.41
C LEU A 123 4.98 9.07 -3.06
N VAL A 124 4.53 10.32 -2.91
CA VAL A 124 5.13 11.47 -3.57
C VAL A 124 5.96 12.29 -2.59
N ALA A 125 7.21 12.55 -2.94
CA ALA A 125 8.09 13.48 -2.23
C ALA A 125 8.77 14.41 -3.24
N SER A 126 8.79 15.71 -2.94
CA SER A 126 9.42 16.73 -3.81
C SER A 126 8.98 16.66 -5.28
N GLY A 127 7.69 16.38 -5.52
CA GLY A 127 7.11 16.27 -6.86
C GLY A 127 7.45 14.98 -7.62
N ARG A 128 8.13 14.02 -7.00
CA ARG A 128 8.48 12.73 -7.61
C ARG A 128 7.79 11.57 -6.90
N THR A 129 7.27 10.63 -7.66
CA THR A 129 6.79 9.35 -7.13
C THR A 129 7.98 8.51 -6.73
N MET A 130 8.12 8.26 -5.43
CA MET A 130 9.23 7.49 -4.84
C MET A 130 8.88 6.01 -4.67
N GLY A 131 7.60 5.66 -4.76
CA GLY A 131 7.10 4.32 -4.51
C GLY A 131 5.57 4.27 -4.46
N THR A 132 5.06 3.16 -3.94
CA THR A 132 3.63 2.90 -3.87
C THR A 132 3.22 2.42 -2.49
N TRP A 133 2.14 2.95 -1.95
CA TRP A 133 1.46 2.43 -0.77
C TRP A 133 0.26 1.60 -1.20
N LEU A 134 0.20 0.35 -0.75
CA LEU A 134 -0.93 -0.54 -0.93
C LEU A 134 -1.76 -0.61 0.36
N ALA A 135 -3.07 -0.44 0.22
CA ALA A 135 -4.08 -0.85 1.18
C ALA A 135 -5.09 -1.79 0.53
N ALA A 136 -5.44 -2.87 1.20
CA ALA A 136 -6.41 -3.87 0.74
C ALA A 136 -6.98 -4.64 1.91
#